data_AF-A0A3Q4G9B0-F1
#
_entry.id   AF-A0A3Q4G9B0-F1
#
_cell.length_a   1.000
_cell.length_b   1.000
_cell.length_c   1.000
_cell.angle_alpha   90.00
_cell.angle_beta   90.00
_cell.angle_gamma   90.00
#
_symmetry.space_group_name_H-M   'P 1'
#
loop_
_entity.id
_entity.type
_entity.pdbx_description
1 polymer ?
#
loop_
_entity_poly.entity_id
_entity_poly.type
_entity_poly.pdbx_seq_one_letter_code
_entity_poly.pdbx_strand_id
1 'polypeptide(L)'
;MAALIRRIISTAKAPAAIGPYSQAVVVDRTMYISGQLGMDPASGQLVEGGVQAQTRQALVNMGEILKAAGCGYTNVFSTNFPARAAYQVAALPRGGLVEIEAIAVLGPLTDTS
;
A
#
# COMPACT_ATOMS: atom_id res chain seq x y z
N MET A 1 -18.56 18.35 -17.68
CA MET A 1 -17.22 17.76 -17.45
C MET A 1 -17.28 16.29 -17.83
N ALA A 2 -16.22 15.73 -18.39
CA ALA A 2 -16.13 14.28 -18.57
C ALA A 2 -16.06 13.59 -17.19
N ALA A 3 -16.74 12.45 -17.04
CA ALA A 3 -16.75 11.71 -15.78
C ALA A 3 -15.42 10.97 -15.59
N LEU A 4 -14.87 11.01 -14.37
CA LEU A 4 -13.72 10.20 -13.98
C LEU A 4 -14.18 8.83 -13.48
N ILE A 5 -13.42 7.79 -13.83
CA ILE A 5 -13.65 6.43 -13.32
C ILE A 5 -12.96 6.31 -11.95
N ARG A 6 -13.73 5.90 -10.94
CA ARG A 6 -13.22 5.48 -9.64
C ARG A 6 -13.25 3.95 -9.56
N ARG A 7 -12.11 3.34 -9.30
CA ARG A 7 -11.97 1.88 -9.14
C ARG A 7 -11.52 1.55 -7.72
N ILE A 8 -12.27 0.68 -7.05
CA ILE A 8 -11.87 0.11 -5.76
C ILE A 8 -10.95 -1.06 -6.01
N ILE A 9 -9.78 -1.07 -5.36
CA ILE A 9 -8.83 -2.17 -5.45
C ILE A 9 -9.04 -3.08 -4.26
N SER A 10 -9.15 -4.38 -4.54
CA SER A 10 -9.31 -5.44 -3.56
C SER A 10 -8.62 -6.70 -4.06
N THR A 11 -7.83 -7.36 -3.21
CA THR A 11 -7.16 -8.63 -3.47
C THR A 11 -7.14 -9.48 -2.21
N ALA A 12 -7.34 -10.80 -2.37
CA ALA A 12 -7.23 -11.77 -1.29
C ALA A 12 -5.77 -12.04 -0.87
N LYS A 13 -4.79 -11.54 -1.64
CA LYS A 13 -3.35 -11.70 -1.34
C LYS A 13 -2.80 -10.64 -0.38
N ALA A 14 -3.62 -9.67 -0.02
CA ALA A 14 -3.34 -8.71 1.04
C ALA A 14 -4.43 -8.81 2.11
N PRO A 15 -4.17 -8.40 3.37
CA PRO A 15 -5.16 -8.49 4.43
C PRO A 15 -6.46 -7.78 4.07
N ALA A 16 -7.58 -8.38 4.41
CA ALA A 16 -8.88 -7.76 4.23
C ALA A 16 -8.96 -6.44 5.04
N ALA A 17 -9.73 -5.48 4.53
CA ALA A 17 -10.01 -4.27 5.28
C ALA A 17 -10.80 -4.64 6.56
N ILE A 18 -10.29 -4.26 7.73
CA ILE A 18 -10.89 -4.57 9.02
C ILE A 18 -11.87 -3.48 9.51
N GLY A 19 -12.18 -2.50 8.65
CA GLY A 19 -13.04 -1.36 8.92
C GLY A 19 -13.63 -0.76 7.63
N PRO A 20 -14.30 0.39 7.70
CA PRO A 20 -14.99 1.01 6.57
C PRO A 20 -14.03 1.74 5.61
N TYR A 21 -13.03 1.02 5.09
CA TYR A 21 -12.04 1.54 4.14
C TYR A 21 -11.73 0.50 3.05
N SER A 22 -11.13 0.95 1.94
CA SER A 22 -10.67 0.09 0.84
C SER A 22 -9.16 -0.17 0.95
N GLN A 23 -8.65 -1.30 0.44
CA GLN A 23 -7.20 -1.52 0.38
C GLN A 23 -6.50 -0.41 -0.42
N ALA A 24 -7.09 -0.04 -1.56
CA ALA A 24 -6.74 1.17 -2.29
C ALA A 24 -7.91 1.67 -3.14
N VAL A 25 -7.84 2.93 -3.56
CA VAL A 25 -8.78 3.55 -4.49
C VAL A 25 -7.99 4.20 -5.62
N VAL A 26 -8.38 3.92 -6.86
CA VAL A 26 -7.85 4.57 -8.06
C VAL A 26 -8.87 5.55 -8.59
N VAL A 27 -8.44 6.79 -8.86
CA VAL A 27 -9.22 7.81 -9.57
C VAL A 27 -8.34 8.33 -10.71
N ASP A 28 -8.84 8.21 -11.94
CA ASP A 28 -8.03 8.42 -13.15
C ASP A 28 -6.75 7.57 -13.10
N ARG A 29 -5.57 8.18 -12.99
CA ARG A 29 -4.29 7.48 -12.84
C ARG A 29 -3.72 7.49 -11.43
N THR A 30 -4.33 8.21 -10.50
CA THR A 30 -3.81 8.32 -9.14
C THR A 30 -4.40 7.23 -8.26
N MET A 31 -3.54 6.51 -7.56
CA MET A 31 -3.89 5.45 -6.63
C MET A 31 -3.53 5.87 -5.22
N TYR A 32 -4.53 5.87 -4.34
CA TYR A 32 -4.38 6.08 -2.91
C TYR A 32 -4.40 4.73 -2.21
N ILE A 33 -3.30 4.37 -1.56
CA ILE A 33 -3.12 3.09 -0.86
C ILE A 33 -3.25 3.34 0.63
N SER A 34 -4.16 2.60 1.28
CA SER A 34 -4.36 2.68 2.72
C SER A 34 -3.09 2.29 3.49
N GLY A 35 -3.01 2.67 4.76
CA GLY A 35 -1.91 2.26 5.64
C GLY A 35 -1.81 0.74 5.76
N GLN A 36 -0.61 0.22 5.46
CA GLN A 36 -0.32 -1.20 5.51
C GLN A 36 0.44 -1.54 6.78
N LEU A 37 -0.18 -2.38 7.62
CA LEU A 37 0.46 -3.03 8.75
C LEU A 37 1.15 -4.33 8.31
N GLY A 38 2.05 -4.83 9.15
CA GLY A 38 2.69 -6.12 8.98
C GLY A 38 1.80 -7.32 9.30
N MET A 39 0.58 -7.36 8.75
CA MET A 39 -0.38 -8.45 8.97
C MET A 39 -0.20 -9.55 7.92
N ASP A 40 -0.27 -10.80 8.36
CA ASP A 40 -0.36 -11.96 7.47
C ASP A 40 -1.75 -12.01 6.82
N PRO A 41 -1.87 -12.09 5.47
CA PRO A 41 -3.16 -12.06 4.78
C PRO A 41 -4.09 -13.23 5.12
N ALA A 42 -3.55 -14.40 5.48
CA ALA A 42 -4.36 -15.59 5.74
C ALA A 42 -4.99 -15.58 7.14
N SER A 43 -4.20 -15.20 8.15
CA SER A 43 -4.62 -15.17 9.55
C SER A 43 -5.18 -13.82 10.00
N GLY A 44 -4.83 -12.74 9.31
CA GLY A 44 -5.13 -11.36 9.72
C GLY A 44 -4.39 -10.90 10.99
N GLN A 45 -3.42 -11.66 11.48
CA GLN A 45 -2.61 -11.32 12.66
C GLN A 45 -1.31 -10.61 12.27
N LEU A 46 -0.74 -9.83 13.19
CA LEU A 46 0.60 -9.28 12.99
C LEU A 46 1.63 -10.41 12.97
N VAL A 47 2.60 -10.34 12.06
CA VAL A 47 3.70 -11.30 12.03
C VAL A 47 4.61 -11.13 13.25
N GLU A 48 5.14 -12.24 13.75
CA GLU A 48 6.15 -12.26 14.79
C GLU A 48 7.52 -11.76 14.26
N GLY A 49 8.49 -11.54 15.17
CA GLY A 49 9.83 -11.08 14.80
C GLY A 49 10.01 -9.55 14.81
N GLY A 50 9.03 -8.81 15.32
CA GLY A 50 9.15 -7.38 15.60
C GLY A 50 9.12 -6.49 14.35
N VAL A 51 9.66 -5.28 14.48
CA VAL A 51 9.46 -4.19 13.50
C VAL A 51 10.00 -4.53 12.10
N GLN A 52 11.11 -5.27 12.01
CA GLN A 52 11.69 -5.64 10.71
C GLN A 52 10.79 -6.62 9.95
N ALA A 53 10.28 -7.64 10.64
CA ALA A 53 9.36 -8.60 10.05
C ALA A 53 8.04 -7.92 9.64
N GLN A 54 7.50 -7.05 10.50
CA GLN A 54 6.29 -6.29 10.18
C GLN A 54 6.51 -5.32 9.01
N THR A 55 7.66 -4.67 8.92
CA THR A 55 8.01 -3.79 7.78
C THR A 55 8.01 -4.58 6.48
N ARG A 56 8.66 -5.76 6.49
CA ARG A 56 8.69 -6.64 5.31
C ARG A 56 7.29 -7.06 4.91
N GLN A 57 6.47 -7.48 5.86
CA GLN A 57 5.11 -7.93 5.58
C GLN A 57 4.23 -6.77 5.08
N ALA A 58 4.33 -5.57 5.66
CA ALA A 58 3.62 -4.38 5.20
C ALA A 58 3.95 -4.05 3.74
N LEU A 59 5.23 -4.12 3.36
CA LEU A 59 5.67 -3.92 1.98
C LEU A 59 5.24 -5.07 1.05
N VAL A 60 5.18 -6.32 1.53
CA VAL A 60 4.61 -7.42 0.73
C VAL A 60 3.13 -7.17 0.46
N ASN A 61 2.36 -6.78 1.48
CA ASN A 61 0.94 -6.48 1.37
C ASN A 61 0.68 -5.33 0.40
N MET A 62 1.41 -4.22 0.53
CA MET A 62 1.34 -3.09 -0.41
C MET A 62 1.70 -3.53 -1.84
N GLY A 63 2.70 -4.41 -1.99
CA GLY A 63 3.09 -4.95 -3.30
C GLY A 63 1.98 -5.76 -3.96
N GLU A 64 1.24 -6.57 -3.21
CA GLU A 64 0.08 -7.32 -3.74
C GLU A 64 -1.10 -6.39 -4.10
N ILE A 65 -1.30 -5.29 -3.36
CA ILE A 65 -2.29 -4.27 -3.70
C ILE A 65 -1.91 -3.52 -4.99
N LEU A 66 -0.64 -3.15 -5.14
CA LEU A 66 -0.13 -2.58 -6.39
C LEU A 66 -0.34 -3.53 -7.57
N LYS A 67 -0.03 -4.83 -7.41
CA LYS A 67 -0.25 -5.85 -8.44
C LYS A 67 -1.72 -5.96 -8.84
N ALA A 68 -2.64 -5.89 -7.89
CA ALA A 68 -4.07 -5.90 -8.15
C ALA A 68 -4.54 -4.67 -8.96
N ALA A 69 -3.81 -3.56 -8.89
CA ALA A 69 -4.05 -2.38 -9.73
C ALA A 69 -3.35 -2.44 -11.10
N GLY A 70 -2.53 -3.47 -11.36
CA GLY A 70 -1.74 -3.63 -12.59
C GLY A 70 -0.35 -2.98 -12.52
N CYS A 71 0.20 -2.76 -11.32
CA CYS A 71 1.48 -2.11 -11.09
C CYS A 71 2.38 -2.92 -10.15
N GLY A 72 3.65 -2.54 -10.06
CA GLY A 72 4.60 -3.01 -9.06
C GLY A 72 5.46 -1.85 -8.58
N TYR A 73 6.28 -2.08 -7.55
CA TYR A 73 7.16 -1.04 -7.01
C TYR A 73 8.04 -0.39 -8.07
N THR A 74 8.61 -1.18 -8.98
CA THR A 74 9.47 -0.68 -10.06
C THR A 74 8.70 0.08 -11.13
N ASN A 75 7.39 -0.17 -11.29
CA ASN A 75 6.56 0.60 -12.21
C ASN A 75 6.23 2.00 -11.66
N VAL A 76 6.26 2.16 -10.33
CA VAL A 76 5.88 3.40 -9.64
C VAL A 76 7.10 4.19 -9.18
N PHE A 77 8.17 3.51 -8.78
CA PHE A 77 9.38 4.08 -8.19
C PHE A 77 10.62 3.50 -8.91
N SER A 78 10.78 3.86 -10.18
CA SER A 78 11.73 3.19 -11.08
C SER A 78 13.19 3.61 -10.81
N THR A 79 13.52 4.87 -11.10
CA THR A 79 14.89 5.39 -11.00
C THR A 79 15.05 6.26 -9.76
N ASN A 80 14.00 6.99 -9.40
CA ASN A 80 13.97 7.85 -8.24
C ASN A 80 13.13 7.21 -7.12
N PHE A 81 13.70 7.14 -5.91
CA PHE A 81 12.99 6.67 -4.72
C PHE A 81 11.81 7.60 -4.40
N PRO A 82 10.72 7.08 -3.80
CA PRO A 82 9.58 7.91 -3.41
C PRO A 82 9.98 9.02 -2.45
N ALA A 83 9.36 10.19 -2.59
CA ALA A 83 9.30 11.16 -1.51
C ALA A 83 8.74 10.50 -0.23
N ARG A 84 9.22 10.91 0.94
CA ARG A 84 8.89 10.23 2.19
C ARG A 84 8.80 11.19 3.37
N ALA A 85 7.77 11.01 4.18
CA ALA A 85 7.72 11.46 5.56
C ALA A 85 7.87 10.24 6.49
N ALA A 86 8.64 10.39 7.57
CA ALA A 86 8.82 9.35 8.58
C ALA A 86 8.87 10.00 9.95
N TYR A 87 8.02 9.54 10.86
CA TYR A 87 7.92 10.04 12.22
C TYR A 87 7.33 8.95 13.12
N GLN A 88 7.59 9.05 14.42
CA GLN A 88 6.99 8.16 15.41
C GLN A 88 5.61 8.69 15.81
N VAL A 89 4.65 7.78 15.97
CA VAL A 89 3.31 8.08 16.49
C VAL A 89 3.13 7.48 17.88
N ALA A 90 2.08 7.89 18.59
CA ALA A 90 1.79 7.38 19.95
C ALA A 90 1.40 5.90 19.95
N ALA A 91 0.57 5.48 18.99
CA ALA A 91 0.14 4.09 18.82
C ALA A 91 -0.35 3.85 17.39
N LEU A 92 -0.27 2.60 16.94
CA LEU A 92 -0.82 2.12 15.67
C LEU A 92 -1.91 1.08 15.92
N PRO A 93 -2.83 0.84 14.96
CA PRO A 93 -3.87 -0.16 15.10
C PRO A 93 -3.30 -1.54 15.42
N ARG A 94 -4.01 -2.30 16.27
CA ARG A 94 -3.61 -3.64 16.72
C ARG A 94 -2.23 -3.73 17.40
N GLY A 95 -1.65 -2.61 17.82
CA GLY A 95 -0.30 -2.60 18.38
C GLY A 95 0.80 -2.86 17.36
N GLY A 96 0.54 -2.56 16.07
CA GLY A 96 1.56 -2.60 15.04
C GLY A 96 2.76 -1.72 15.37
N LEU A 97 3.94 -2.13 14.91
CA LEU A 97 5.20 -1.40 15.13
C LEU A 97 5.54 -0.47 13.96
N VAL A 98 4.88 -0.67 12.81
CA VAL A 98 5.04 0.14 11.60
C VAL A 98 3.77 0.08 10.78
N GLU A 99 3.42 1.22 10.17
CA GLU A 99 2.36 1.35 9.18
C GLU A 99 2.91 2.16 8.01
N ILE A 100 2.64 1.70 6.78
CA ILE A 100 3.14 2.35 5.55
C ILE A 100 1.97 2.64 4.62
N GLU A 101 1.70 3.90 4.37
CA GLU A 101 0.78 4.38 3.34
C GLU A 101 1.54 4.81 2.09
N ALA A 102 0.85 4.90 0.95
CA ALA A 102 1.48 5.32 -0.30
C ALA A 102 0.49 5.97 -1.27
N ILE A 103 1.04 6.81 -2.14
CA ILE A 103 0.38 7.30 -3.35
C ILE A 103 1.19 6.79 -4.54
N ALA A 104 0.50 6.25 -5.54
CA ALA A 104 1.10 5.74 -6.77
C ALA A 104 0.41 6.32 -8.01
N VAL A 105 1.11 6.35 -9.13
CA VAL A 105 0.57 6.75 -10.44
C VAL A 105 0.59 5.56 -11.38
N LEU A 106 -0.54 5.27 -12.02
CA LEU A 106 -0.71 4.17 -12.97
C LEU A 106 -0.29 4.57 -14.38
N GLY A 107 0.18 3.59 -15.14
CA GLY A 107 0.51 3.70 -16.55
C GLY A 107 2.02 3.72 -16.81
N PRO A 108 2.43 3.92 -18.07
CA PRO A 108 3.83 4.10 -18.39
C PRO A 108 4.34 5.38 -17.73
N LEU A 109 5.34 5.24 -16.87
CA LEU A 109 6.10 6.36 -16.32
C LEU A 109 7.42 6.46 -17.08
N THR A 110 7.81 7.69 -17.40
CA THR A 110 9.11 7.98 -18.00
C THR A 110 9.82 8.94 -17.07
N ASP A 111 10.84 8.44 -16.39
CA ASP A 111 11.71 9.27 -15.58
C ASP A 111 12.57 10.13 -16.52
N THR A 112 12.68 11.42 -16.23
CA THR A 112 13.34 12.41 -17.10
C THR A 112 14.70 12.87 -16.55
N SER A 113 15.15 12.29 -15.44
CA SER A 113 16.41 12.59 -14.75
C SER A 113 16.88 11.38 -13.95
#